data_AF-C6WP32-F1
#
_entry.id   AF-C6WP32-F1
#
_cell.length_a   1.000
_cell.length_b   1.000
_cell.length_c   1.000
_cell.angle_alpha   90.00
_cell.angle_beta   90.00
_cell.angle_gamma   90.00
#
_symmetry.space_group_name_H-M   'P 1'
#
loop_
_entity.id
_entity.type
_entity.pdbx_description
1 polymer ?
#
loop_
_entity_poly.entity_id
_entity_poly.type
_entity_poly.pdbx_seq_one_letter_code
_entity_poly.pdbx_strand_id
1 'polypeptide(L)'
;MPALALAALPALLLQGIASADGVPSGGDASADATTRTAFADLDGDGNAERITVDLVKADDPARQRISAVIGGVAVSALTTADGWAGVQPVQVVDLNDDGRQEVVVKELVGANTDHYTAWGYHYGALSPVTNGDDYTGAALRFHEGGGISALSYFGCEGEGAERKFKVASAVRAGFDGNYDGTVTSYRVENGIAKVTEQRAVTGSRSLFWMDARSCA
;
A
#
# COMPACT_ATOMS: atom_id res chain seq x y z
N MET A 1 -47.33 -25.38 66.55
CA MET A 1 -47.21 -26.85 66.63
C MET A 1 -48.40 -27.44 65.90
N PRO A 2 -48.33 -28.53 65.11
CA PRO A 2 -47.28 -29.17 64.27
C PRO A 2 -47.61 -28.91 62.76
N ALA A 3 -47.12 -29.56 61.71
CA ALA A 3 -45.85 -30.15 61.29
C ALA A 3 -46.08 -30.80 59.90
N LEU A 4 -45.04 -30.76 59.05
CA LEU A 4 -44.68 -31.68 57.95
C LEU A 4 -45.68 -32.07 56.84
N ALA A 5 -45.27 -31.84 55.58
CA ALA A 5 -44.81 -32.87 54.61
C ALA A 5 -44.64 -32.20 53.21
N LEU A 6 -43.44 -32.04 52.67
CA LEU A 6 -42.62 -33.01 51.91
C LEU A 6 -43.26 -33.46 50.56
N ALA A 7 -42.72 -32.96 49.44
CA ALA A 7 -42.27 -33.79 48.30
C ALA A 7 -41.65 -32.92 47.19
N ALA A 8 -40.47 -33.33 46.75
CA ALA A 8 -39.72 -32.84 45.60
C ALA A 8 -40.32 -33.46 44.30
N LEU A 9 -40.08 -33.02 43.05
CA LEU A 9 -38.85 -32.96 42.24
C LEU A 9 -39.29 -32.54 40.79
N PRO A 10 -38.42 -32.40 39.77
CA PRO A 10 -38.30 -31.22 38.89
C PRO A 10 -38.85 -31.44 37.47
N ALA A 11 -38.97 -30.37 36.67
CA ALA A 11 -39.13 -30.50 35.22
C ALA A 11 -38.38 -29.39 34.47
N LEU A 12 -37.37 -29.85 33.72
CA LEU A 12 -36.72 -29.30 32.53
C LEU A 12 -37.10 -27.89 32.06
N LEU A 13 -36.10 -27.01 32.06
CA LEU A 13 -36.03 -25.83 31.19
C LEU A 13 -35.84 -26.28 29.73
N LEU A 14 -36.79 -25.94 28.86
CA LEU A 14 -36.58 -25.88 27.41
C LEU A 14 -36.54 -24.41 27.01
N GLN A 15 -35.38 -23.98 26.50
CA GLN A 15 -35.04 -22.60 26.19
C GLN A 15 -35.72 -22.12 24.91
N GLY A 16 -35.90 -20.80 24.85
CA GLY A 16 -36.74 -20.08 23.89
C GLY A 16 -36.27 -20.15 22.45
N ILE A 17 -37.26 -20.16 21.57
CA ILE A 17 -37.18 -19.86 20.14
C ILE A 17 -36.90 -18.36 19.98
N ALA A 18 -35.69 -18.03 19.52
CA ALA A 18 -35.30 -16.68 19.13
C ALA A 18 -35.91 -16.33 17.77
N SER A 19 -36.51 -15.15 17.70
CA SER A 19 -37.05 -14.54 16.47
C SER A 19 -35.95 -14.29 15.45
N ALA A 20 -36.22 -14.63 14.19
CA ALA A 20 -35.36 -14.37 13.06
C ALA A 20 -35.38 -12.86 12.72
N ASP A 21 -34.38 -12.13 13.20
CA ASP A 21 -34.06 -10.81 12.68
C ASP A 21 -33.43 -10.98 11.29
N GLY A 22 -34.11 -10.42 10.29
CA GLY A 22 -33.65 -10.39 8.91
C GLY A 22 -32.28 -9.73 8.83
N VAL A 23 -31.32 -10.46 8.25
CA VAL A 23 -30.01 -9.94 7.88
C VAL A 23 -30.24 -8.83 6.85
N PRO A 24 -29.90 -7.56 7.13
CA PRO A 24 -29.79 -6.59 6.06
C PRO A 24 -28.63 -7.06 5.18
N SER A 25 -28.92 -7.39 3.92
CA SER A 25 -27.87 -7.58 2.93
C SER A 25 -27.21 -6.21 2.73
N GLY A 26 -26.12 -5.99 3.47
CA GLY A 26 -25.16 -4.92 3.21
C GLY A 26 -24.51 -5.16 1.87
N GLY A 27 -25.24 -4.86 0.80
CA GLY A 27 -24.63 -4.45 -0.45
C GLY A 27 -24.03 -3.08 -0.19
N ASP A 28 -22.84 -3.06 0.41
CA ASP A 28 -22.08 -1.83 0.53
C ASP A 28 -21.92 -1.29 -0.88
N ALA A 29 -22.49 -0.10 -1.05
CA ALA A 29 -22.36 0.69 -2.24
C ALA A 29 -20.89 0.69 -2.67
N SER A 30 -20.65 0.47 -3.96
CA SER A 30 -19.43 0.93 -4.60
C SER A 30 -19.40 2.45 -4.41
N ALA A 31 -18.83 2.88 -3.28
CA ALA A 31 -18.58 4.28 -3.01
C ALA A 31 -17.65 4.74 -4.13
N ASP A 32 -18.09 5.77 -4.82
CA ASP A 32 -17.27 6.53 -5.74
C ASP A 32 -16.04 7.01 -4.95
N ALA A 33 -14.96 6.24 -4.95
CA ALA A 33 -13.79 6.47 -4.13
C ALA A 33 -12.95 7.56 -4.79
N THR A 34 -13.51 8.75 -4.88
CA THR A 34 -12.84 9.93 -5.45
C THR A 34 -11.78 10.48 -4.53
N THR A 35 -11.79 10.08 -3.25
CA THR A 35 -10.93 10.61 -2.20
C THR A 35 -10.48 9.49 -1.26
N ARG A 36 -9.19 9.51 -0.90
CA ARG A 36 -8.61 8.68 0.17
C ARG A 36 -7.79 9.53 1.11
N THR A 37 -7.69 9.10 2.36
CA THR A 37 -6.91 9.78 3.39
C THR A 37 -5.96 8.79 4.05
N ALA A 38 -4.75 9.25 4.34
CA ALA A 38 -3.74 8.57 5.13
C ALA A 38 -3.11 9.54 6.13
N PHE A 39 -2.34 9.01 7.07
CA PHE A 39 -1.56 9.78 8.03
C PHE A 39 -0.12 9.31 7.98
N ALA A 40 0.81 10.23 7.69
CA ALA A 40 2.24 9.94 7.60
C ALA A 40 3.03 11.10 8.18
N ASP A 41 4.10 10.81 8.91
CA ASP A 41 5.07 11.81 9.39
C ASP A 41 6.00 12.19 8.23
N LEU A 42 5.59 13.17 7.42
CA LEU A 42 6.27 13.49 6.16
C LEU A 42 7.56 14.30 6.39
N ASP A 43 7.64 15.08 7.48
CA ASP A 43 8.78 15.94 7.78
C ASP A 43 9.70 15.42 8.91
N GLY A 44 9.29 14.36 9.60
CA GLY A 44 10.07 13.65 10.60
C GLY A 44 10.03 14.33 11.97
N ASP A 45 9.02 15.16 12.23
CA ASP A 45 8.87 15.87 13.51
C ASP A 45 8.24 15.00 14.62
N GLY A 46 7.82 13.78 14.28
CA GLY A 46 7.18 12.81 15.15
C GLY A 46 5.65 12.89 15.14
N ASN A 47 5.05 13.84 14.44
CA ASN A 47 3.60 13.96 14.27
C ASN A 47 3.22 13.57 12.85
N ALA A 48 2.14 12.80 12.71
CA ALA A 48 1.66 12.44 11.38
C ALA A 48 0.81 13.56 10.77
N GLU A 49 1.14 13.98 9.55
CA GLU A 49 0.30 14.85 8.74
C GLU A 49 -0.84 14.07 8.11
N ARG A 50 -1.97 14.76 7.91
CA ARG A 50 -3.04 14.23 7.07
C ARG A 50 -2.70 14.40 5.60
N ILE A 51 -2.68 13.30 4.87
CA ILE A 51 -2.55 13.24 3.42
C ILE A 51 -3.91 12.94 2.81
N THR A 52 -4.30 13.72 1.81
CA THR A 52 -5.50 13.45 1.00
C THR A 52 -5.08 13.18 -0.43
N VAL A 53 -5.61 12.09 -1.00
CA VAL A 53 -5.46 11.77 -2.42
C VAL A 53 -6.82 11.84 -3.08
N ASP A 54 -6.97 12.72 -4.07
CA ASP A 54 -8.24 12.99 -4.75
C ASP A 54 -8.11 12.78 -6.26
N LEU A 55 -9.10 12.14 -6.87
CA LEU A 55 -9.20 12.08 -8.33
C LEU A 55 -9.64 13.44 -8.87
N VAL A 56 -8.93 13.97 -9.86
CA VAL A 56 -9.22 15.28 -10.48
C VAL A 56 -10.34 15.13 -11.52
N LYS A 57 -11.47 14.51 -11.14
CA LYS A 57 -12.53 14.08 -12.08
C LYS A 57 -13.09 15.17 -12.97
N ALA A 58 -13.20 16.40 -12.47
CA ALA A 58 -13.83 17.50 -13.19
C ALA A 58 -12.95 18.03 -14.34
N ASP A 59 -11.63 17.95 -14.20
CA ASP A 59 -10.69 18.60 -15.12
C ASP A 59 -9.84 17.59 -15.91
N ASP A 60 -9.47 16.45 -15.30
CA ASP A 60 -8.64 15.41 -15.91
C ASP A 60 -8.76 14.06 -15.16
N PRO A 61 -9.61 13.12 -15.61
CA PRO A 61 -9.77 11.82 -14.96
C PRO A 61 -8.51 10.93 -15.05
N ALA A 62 -7.49 11.32 -15.82
CA ALA A 62 -6.20 10.63 -15.84
C ALA A 62 -5.23 11.14 -14.76
N ARG A 63 -5.69 12.04 -13.88
CA ARG A 63 -4.86 12.66 -12.83
C ARG A 63 -5.51 12.53 -11.46
N GLN A 64 -4.66 12.30 -10.46
CA GLN A 64 -5.00 12.42 -9.05
C GLN A 64 -4.07 13.42 -8.38
N ARG A 65 -4.56 14.05 -7.32
CA ARG A 65 -3.85 15.04 -6.53
C ARG A 65 -3.52 14.47 -5.16
N ILE A 66 -2.27 14.56 -4.76
CA ILE A 66 -1.81 14.30 -3.39
C ILE A 66 -1.69 15.65 -2.70
N SER A 67 -2.30 15.83 -1.54
CA SER A 67 -2.26 17.08 -0.78
C SER A 67 -2.02 16.82 0.71
N ALA A 68 -1.26 17.72 1.36
CA ALA A 68 -1.01 17.68 2.80
C ALA A 68 -0.85 19.11 3.35
N VAL A 69 -0.87 19.25 4.67
CA VAL A 69 -0.49 20.47 5.39
C VAL A 69 0.64 20.12 6.34
N ILE A 70 1.85 20.62 6.07
CA ILE A 70 3.09 20.27 6.77
C ILE A 70 3.61 21.54 7.45
N GLY A 71 3.76 21.54 8.77
CA GLY A 71 4.14 22.74 9.53
C GLY A 71 3.22 23.96 9.28
N GLY A 72 1.94 23.74 8.96
CA GLY A 72 0.99 24.79 8.59
C GLY A 72 1.05 25.26 7.13
N VAL A 73 1.92 24.67 6.30
CA VAL A 73 2.06 24.99 4.88
C VAL A 73 1.31 23.96 4.05
N ALA A 74 0.37 24.42 3.23
CA ALA A 74 -0.34 23.56 2.28
C ALA A 74 0.56 23.21 1.10
N VAL A 75 0.69 21.93 0.80
CA VAL A 75 1.46 21.38 -0.31
C VAL A 75 0.61 20.42 -1.12
N SER A 76 0.85 20.35 -2.43
CA SER A 76 0.16 19.40 -3.29
C SER A 76 0.98 19.03 -4.52
N ALA A 77 0.77 17.83 -5.04
CA ALA A 77 1.33 17.35 -6.29
C ALA A 77 0.27 16.62 -7.12
N LEU A 78 0.47 16.58 -8.44
CA LEU A 78 -0.38 15.83 -9.36
C LEU A 78 0.38 14.62 -9.90
N THR A 79 -0.30 13.48 -9.96
CA THR A 79 0.23 12.26 -10.57
C THR A 79 -0.80 11.55 -11.43
N THR A 80 -0.37 10.49 -12.12
CA THR A 80 -1.24 9.66 -12.97
C THR A 80 -2.30 8.98 -12.13
N ALA A 81 -3.51 8.84 -12.68
CA ALA A 81 -4.59 8.07 -12.09
C ALA A 81 -5.26 7.16 -13.11
N ASP A 82 -5.84 6.09 -12.58
CA ASP A 82 -6.84 5.28 -13.27
C ASP A 82 -8.23 5.82 -12.91
N GLY A 83 -8.73 6.74 -13.74
CA GLY A 83 -10.02 7.37 -13.53
C GLY A 83 -11.21 6.40 -13.51
N TRP A 84 -11.04 5.20 -14.09
CA TRP A 84 -12.03 4.13 -14.05
C TRP A 84 -12.01 3.40 -12.70
N ALA A 85 -10.81 3.13 -12.16
CA ALA A 85 -10.67 2.44 -10.88
C ALA A 85 -10.94 3.36 -9.67
N GLY A 86 -10.84 4.68 -9.84
CA GLY A 86 -10.93 5.64 -8.74
C GLY A 86 -9.68 5.66 -7.86
N VAL A 87 -9.69 6.46 -6.79
CA VAL A 87 -8.55 6.58 -5.87
C VAL A 87 -8.44 5.31 -5.01
N GLN A 88 -7.27 4.70 -5.12
CA GLN A 88 -6.92 3.46 -4.45
C GLN A 88 -6.38 3.71 -3.04
N PRO A 89 -6.42 2.71 -2.14
CA PRO A 89 -5.80 2.85 -0.83
C PRO A 89 -4.35 3.32 -0.91
N VAL A 90 -4.00 4.31 -0.09
CA VAL A 90 -2.65 4.87 0.04
C VAL A 90 -1.90 4.06 1.08
N GLN A 91 -0.66 3.66 0.77
CA GLN A 91 0.22 3.02 1.75
C GLN A 91 1.15 4.07 2.34
N VAL A 92 1.47 3.92 3.62
CA VAL A 92 2.46 4.75 4.32
C VAL A 92 3.65 3.85 4.61
N VAL A 93 4.83 4.31 4.25
CA VAL A 93 6.08 3.55 4.32
C VAL A 93 7.21 4.47 4.79
N ASP A 94 8.26 3.93 5.35
CA ASP A 94 9.56 4.57 5.52
C ASP A 94 10.57 3.77 4.67
N LEU A 95 10.89 4.27 3.48
CA LEU A 95 11.69 3.52 2.51
C LEU A 95 13.16 3.38 2.92
N ASN A 96 13.66 4.25 3.80
CA ASN A 96 15.06 4.36 4.14
C ASN A 96 15.37 4.39 5.66
N ASP A 97 14.35 4.22 6.50
CA ASP A 97 14.43 4.26 7.96
C ASP A 97 14.93 5.59 8.50
N ASP A 98 14.63 6.70 7.81
CA ASP A 98 15.12 8.01 8.22
C ASP A 98 14.19 8.74 9.21
N GLY A 99 13.07 8.10 9.57
CA GLY A 99 12.06 8.66 10.47
C GLY A 99 11.07 9.58 9.77
N ARG A 100 11.26 9.88 8.47
CA ARG A 100 10.24 10.47 7.62
C ARG A 100 9.59 9.37 6.81
N GLN A 101 8.29 9.52 6.61
CA GLN A 101 7.48 8.57 5.90
C GLN A 101 7.16 9.08 4.50
N GLU A 102 7.19 8.18 3.53
CA GLU A 102 6.61 8.36 2.21
C GLU A 102 5.19 7.81 2.13
N VAL A 103 4.45 8.32 1.15
CA VAL A 103 3.19 7.73 0.71
C VAL A 103 3.34 7.03 -0.63
N VAL A 104 2.92 5.78 -0.70
CA VAL A 104 2.83 5.03 -1.95
C VAL A 104 1.42 5.13 -2.50
N VAL A 105 1.33 5.66 -3.72
CA VAL A 105 0.06 5.84 -4.44
C VAL A 105 0.02 4.88 -5.61
N LYS A 106 -1.15 4.26 -5.81
CA LYS A 106 -1.41 3.46 -7.01
C LYS A 106 -1.82 4.37 -8.15
N GLU A 107 -1.03 4.38 -9.22
CA GLU A 107 -1.26 5.18 -10.42
C GLU A 107 -2.19 4.49 -11.42
N LEU A 108 -2.09 3.16 -11.53
CA LEU A 108 -2.83 2.35 -12.49
C LEU A 108 -3.19 0.99 -11.90
N VAL A 109 -4.43 0.54 -12.14
CA VAL A 109 -4.88 -0.82 -11.81
C VAL A 109 -4.95 -1.64 -13.10
N GLY A 110 -3.91 -2.42 -13.37
CA GLY A 110 -3.89 -3.34 -14.49
C GLY A 110 -4.64 -4.64 -14.18
N ALA A 111 -4.95 -5.42 -15.22
CA ALA A 111 -5.69 -6.69 -15.07
C ALA A 111 -5.04 -7.69 -14.09
N ASN A 112 -3.71 -7.65 -13.95
CA ASN A 112 -2.97 -8.51 -13.02
C ASN A 112 -1.80 -7.77 -12.34
N THR A 113 -1.65 -6.47 -12.58
CA THR A 113 -0.47 -5.71 -12.16
C THR A 113 -0.87 -4.31 -11.78
N ASP A 114 -0.54 -3.92 -10.56
CA ASP A 114 -0.72 -2.58 -10.06
C ASP A 114 0.56 -1.77 -10.25
N HIS A 115 0.42 -0.48 -10.55
CA HIS A 115 1.54 0.44 -10.77
C HIS A 115 1.57 1.49 -9.67
N TYR A 116 2.75 1.72 -9.12
CA TYR A 116 2.94 2.56 -7.95
C TYR A 116 4.04 3.60 -8.17
N THR A 117 3.90 4.69 -7.42
CA THR A 117 4.97 5.67 -7.17
C THR A 117 4.98 5.99 -5.68
N ALA A 118 6.17 6.17 -5.12
CA ALA A 118 6.35 6.68 -3.77
C ALA A 118 6.56 8.19 -3.80
N TRP A 119 6.04 8.89 -2.80
CA TRP A 119 6.08 10.34 -2.68
C TRP A 119 6.47 10.75 -1.27
N GLY A 120 7.43 11.65 -1.16
CA GLY A 120 7.87 12.20 0.12
C GLY A 120 7.86 13.72 0.11
N TYR A 121 8.11 14.31 1.27
CA TYR A 121 8.32 15.74 1.42
C TYR A 121 9.80 16.05 1.40
N HIS A 122 10.26 16.63 0.29
CA HIS A 122 11.67 16.93 0.07
C HIS A 122 11.82 18.37 -0.43
N TYR A 123 12.79 19.09 0.10
CA TYR A 123 13.10 20.46 -0.33
C TYR A 123 11.90 21.43 -0.27
N GLY A 124 10.97 21.21 0.66
CA GLY A 124 9.80 22.07 0.82
C GLY A 124 8.62 21.75 -0.11
N ALA A 125 8.63 20.61 -0.81
CA ALA A 125 7.57 20.20 -1.70
C ALA A 125 7.27 18.70 -1.62
N LEU A 126 6.02 18.33 -1.89
CA LEU A 126 5.66 16.94 -2.21
C LEU A 126 6.23 16.58 -3.57
N SER A 127 7.12 15.59 -3.61
CA SER A 127 7.81 15.16 -4.82
C SER A 127 7.86 13.63 -4.88
N PRO A 128 7.86 13.02 -6.08
CA PRO A 128 8.03 11.58 -6.19
C PRO A 128 9.45 11.21 -5.80
N VAL A 129 9.63 10.01 -5.26
CA VAL A 129 10.96 9.38 -5.24
C VAL A 129 11.39 9.16 -6.68
N THR A 130 12.56 9.66 -7.05
CA THR A 130 13.09 9.62 -8.42
C THR A 130 14.18 8.56 -8.56
N ASN A 131 14.37 8.07 -9.78
CA ASN A 131 15.50 7.21 -10.09
C ASN A 131 16.78 8.05 -10.21
N GLY A 132 17.71 7.91 -9.27
CA GLY A 132 18.96 8.67 -9.22
C GLY A 132 19.97 8.30 -10.30
N ASP A 133 19.82 7.14 -10.92
CA ASP A 133 20.67 6.69 -12.03
C ASP A 133 20.08 7.11 -13.40
N ASP A 134 18.89 7.72 -13.40
CA ASP A 134 18.27 8.31 -14.57
C ASP A 134 18.49 9.83 -14.58
N TYR A 135 19.23 10.32 -15.57
CA TYR A 135 19.50 11.75 -15.75
C TYR A 135 18.25 12.59 -16.07
N THR A 136 17.12 11.96 -16.40
CA THR A 136 15.86 12.65 -16.65
C THR A 136 15.14 13.08 -15.36
N GLY A 137 15.53 12.53 -14.20
CA GLY A 137 14.83 12.75 -12.94
C GLY A 137 13.43 12.14 -12.92
N ALA A 138 13.19 11.08 -13.69
CA ALA A 138 11.90 10.39 -13.72
C ALA A 138 11.56 9.78 -12.36
N ALA A 139 10.27 9.78 -12.03
CA ALA A 139 9.76 9.07 -10.85
C ALA A 139 10.13 7.59 -10.92
N LEU A 140 10.59 7.05 -9.79
CA LEU A 140 10.79 5.61 -9.62
C LEU A 140 9.41 4.94 -9.61
N ARG A 141 9.17 4.12 -10.63
CA ARG A 141 7.96 3.31 -10.76
C ARG A 141 8.25 1.87 -10.40
N PHE A 142 7.34 1.28 -9.65
CA PHE A 142 7.40 -0.13 -9.25
C PHE A 142 6.00 -0.74 -9.28
N HIS A 143 5.95 -2.06 -9.21
CA HIS A 143 4.75 -2.82 -9.53
C HIS A 143 4.52 -3.96 -8.55
N GLU A 144 3.26 -4.31 -8.36
CA GLU A 144 2.85 -5.52 -7.64
C GLU A 144 1.95 -6.36 -8.53
N GLY A 145 2.22 -7.67 -8.64
CA GLY A 145 1.39 -8.60 -9.41
C GLY A 145 2.15 -9.34 -10.52
N GLY A 146 1.61 -9.33 -11.74
CA GLY A 146 2.14 -10.02 -12.93
C GLY A 146 1.43 -11.34 -13.30
N GLY A 147 0.57 -11.86 -12.43
CA GLY A 147 -0.22 -13.07 -12.67
C GLY A 147 0.61 -14.37 -12.71
N ILE A 148 0.35 -15.21 -13.73
CA ILE A 148 1.06 -16.50 -13.95
C ILE A 148 2.28 -16.31 -14.86
N SER A 149 2.29 -15.29 -15.71
CA SER A 149 3.34 -15.07 -16.71
C SER A 149 4.46 -14.13 -16.26
N ALA A 150 4.21 -13.34 -15.22
CA ALA A 150 5.18 -12.40 -14.68
C ALA A 150 5.03 -12.28 -13.16
N LEU A 151 6.08 -11.76 -12.53
CA LEU A 151 6.11 -11.41 -11.12
C LEU A 151 6.60 -9.98 -10.98
N SER A 152 5.93 -9.21 -10.15
CA SER A 152 6.42 -7.93 -9.68
C SER A 152 6.12 -7.78 -8.20
N TYR A 153 7.15 -7.40 -7.44
CA TYR A 153 7.08 -7.23 -6.00
C TYR A 153 7.98 -6.08 -5.58
N PHE A 154 7.68 -5.52 -4.42
CA PHE A 154 8.54 -4.58 -3.75
C PHE A 154 8.46 -4.78 -2.23
N GLY A 155 9.46 -4.28 -1.53
CA GLY A 155 9.52 -4.29 -0.07
C GLY A 155 10.85 -3.72 0.40
N CYS A 156 11.06 -3.70 1.70
CA CYS A 156 12.28 -3.20 2.31
C CYS A 156 13.04 -4.35 3.01
N GLU A 157 14.36 -4.25 3.04
CA GLU A 157 15.26 -5.20 3.69
C GLU A 157 16.30 -4.44 4.50
N GLY A 158 16.59 -4.93 5.70
CA GLY A 158 17.49 -4.23 6.64
C GLY A 158 16.78 -3.15 7.43
N GLU A 159 17.55 -2.48 8.28
CA GLU A 159 17.11 -1.43 9.22
C GLU A 159 18.16 -0.32 9.27
N GLY A 160 17.76 0.87 9.69
CA GLY A 160 18.58 2.06 9.81
C GLY A 160 19.33 2.38 8.52
N ALA A 161 20.61 2.73 8.66
CA ALA A 161 21.48 3.09 7.53
C ALA A 161 21.73 1.95 6.51
N GLU A 162 21.37 0.72 6.84
CA GLU A 162 21.46 -0.45 5.96
C GLU A 162 20.12 -0.79 5.27
N ARG A 163 19.04 -0.06 5.57
CA ARG A 163 17.74 -0.27 4.92
C ARG A 163 17.86 -0.06 3.42
N LYS A 164 17.29 -1.01 2.67
CA LYS A 164 17.23 -0.99 1.21
C LYS A 164 15.79 -1.17 0.77
N PHE A 165 15.34 -0.28 -0.10
CA PHE A 165 14.13 -0.50 -0.86
C PHE A 165 14.44 -1.47 -2.01
N LYS A 166 13.66 -2.54 -2.17
CA LYS A 166 13.90 -3.58 -3.18
C LYS A 166 12.70 -3.69 -4.11
N VAL A 167 13.00 -3.87 -5.39
CA VAL A 167 12.00 -4.13 -6.44
C VAL A 167 12.40 -5.37 -7.20
N ALA A 168 11.47 -6.32 -7.33
CA ALA A 168 11.64 -7.51 -8.14
C ALA A 168 10.77 -7.42 -9.40
N SER A 169 11.31 -7.85 -10.53
CA SER A 169 10.56 -8.02 -11.77
C SER A 169 11.06 -9.28 -12.48
N ALA A 170 10.14 -10.16 -12.86
CA ALA A 170 10.47 -11.42 -13.52
C ALA A 170 9.40 -11.84 -14.52
N VAL A 171 9.80 -12.61 -15.53
CA VAL A 171 8.91 -13.25 -16.50
C VAL A 171 9.10 -14.75 -16.44
N ARG A 172 8.04 -15.50 -16.76
CA ARG A 172 8.07 -16.95 -16.74
C ARG A 172 9.07 -17.48 -17.78
N ALA A 173 10.06 -18.25 -17.34
CA ALA A 173 11.17 -18.77 -18.15
C ALA A 173 10.75 -19.96 -19.04
N GLY A 174 9.73 -20.72 -18.59
CA GLY A 174 9.28 -21.94 -19.27
C GLY A 174 8.05 -22.55 -18.60
N PHE A 175 7.79 -23.84 -18.88
CA PHE A 175 6.64 -24.55 -18.31
C PHE A 175 6.89 -25.18 -16.94
N ASP A 176 8.13 -25.15 -16.46
CA ASP A 176 8.60 -25.71 -15.18
C ASP A 176 8.19 -24.90 -13.94
N GLY A 177 7.58 -23.72 -14.14
CA GLY A 177 7.16 -22.84 -13.06
C GLY A 177 8.27 -21.90 -12.57
N ASN A 178 9.42 -21.87 -13.25
CA ASN A 178 10.49 -20.92 -12.98
C ASN A 178 10.27 -19.59 -13.70
N TYR A 179 10.90 -18.56 -13.14
CA TYR A 179 10.91 -17.20 -13.63
C TYR A 179 12.34 -16.72 -13.77
N ASP A 180 12.59 -15.95 -14.82
CA ASP A 180 13.83 -15.20 -15.05
C ASP A 180 13.55 -13.72 -14.82
N GLY A 181 14.37 -13.09 -13.99
CA GLY A 181 14.13 -11.70 -13.61
C GLY A 181 15.30 -11.04 -12.92
N THR A 182 15.01 -9.89 -12.34
CA THR A 182 15.97 -9.07 -11.62
C THR A 182 15.38 -8.68 -10.27
N VAL A 183 16.24 -8.67 -9.25
CA VAL A 183 16.01 -7.97 -7.99
C VAL A 183 16.95 -6.78 -7.94
N THR A 184 16.38 -5.58 -7.84
CA THR A 184 17.13 -4.33 -7.73
C THR A 184 16.97 -3.77 -6.32
N SER A 185 18.09 -3.46 -5.68
CA SER A 185 18.16 -2.83 -4.36
C SER A 185 18.53 -1.36 -4.51
N TYR A 186 17.74 -0.49 -3.91
CA TYR A 186 17.92 0.94 -3.91
C TYR A 186 18.29 1.44 -2.51
N ARG A 187 19.18 2.44 -2.47
CA ARG A 187 19.32 3.34 -1.32
C ARG A 187 18.55 4.61 -1.64
N VAL A 188 17.56 4.94 -0.82
CA VAL A 188 16.72 6.13 -1.00
C VAL A 188 17.23 7.22 -0.07
N GLU A 189 17.60 8.37 -0.64
CA GLU A 189 18.08 9.52 0.12
C GLU A 189 17.48 10.79 -0.47
N ASN A 190 16.79 11.58 0.36
CA ASN A 190 16.18 12.86 -0.04
C ASN A 190 15.32 12.77 -1.32
N GLY A 191 14.51 11.70 -1.44
CA GLY A 191 13.66 11.47 -2.61
C GLY A 191 14.40 10.98 -3.85
N ILE A 192 15.63 10.49 -3.71
CA ILE A 192 16.43 9.95 -4.83
C ILE A 192 16.81 8.51 -4.50
N ALA A 193 16.32 7.57 -5.29
CA ALA A 193 16.64 6.15 -5.21
C ALA A 193 17.83 5.83 -6.12
N LYS A 194 18.98 5.50 -5.53
CA LYS A 194 20.18 5.05 -6.26
C LYS A 194 20.31 3.54 -6.20
N VAL A 195 20.58 2.90 -7.34
CA VAL A 195 20.83 1.46 -7.37
C VAL A 195 22.12 1.16 -6.60
N THR A 196 22.02 0.27 -5.63
CA THR A 196 23.18 -0.25 -4.87
C THR A 196 23.54 -1.66 -5.30
N GLU A 197 22.56 -2.43 -5.77
CA GLU A 197 22.75 -3.78 -6.25
C GLU A 197 21.66 -4.10 -7.29
N GLN A 198 22.03 -4.79 -8.35
CA GLN A 198 21.10 -5.36 -9.30
C GLN A 198 21.53 -6.80 -9.58
N ARG A 199 20.66 -7.76 -9.26
CA ARG A 199 20.98 -9.19 -9.35
C ARG A 199 20.00 -9.89 -10.28
N ALA A 200 20.53 -10.58 -11.29
CA ALA A 200 19.76 -11.52 -12.08
C ALA A 200 19.39 -12.74 -11.22
N VAL A 201 18.14 -13.16 -11.27
CA VAL A 201 17.59 -14.28 -10.50
C VAL A 201 16.81 -15.18 -11.44
N THR A 202 17.06 -16.47 -11.34
CA THR A 202 16.27 -17.53 -11.99
C THR A 202 15.77 -18.49 -10.92
N GLY A 203 14.47 -18.78 -10.92
CA GLY A 203 13.92 -19.85 -10.10
C GLY A 203 12.45 -19.65 -9.75
N SER A 204 12.03 -20.25 -8.64
CA SER A 204 10.64 -20.22 -8.21
C SER A 204 10.20 -18.83 -7.76
N ARG A 205 8.88 -18.63 -7.70
CA ARG A 205 8.23 -17.38 -7.24
C ARG A 205 8.77 -16.88 -5.89
N SER A 206 9.11 -17.77 -4.96
CA SER A 206 9.58 -17.41 -3.62
C SER A 206 10.90 -16.64 -3.61
N LEU A 207 11.72 -16.74 -4.67
CA LEU A 207 12.98 -15.98 -4.77
C LEU A 207 12.76 -14.49 -5.09
N PHE A 208 11.56 -14.13 -5.55
CA PHE A 208 11.20 -12.77 -5.92
C PHE A 208 10.24 -12.12 -4.91
N TRP A 209 9.68 -12.91 -3.99
CA TRP A 209 8.67 -12.42 -3.06
C TRP A 209 9.29 -11.42 -2.07
N MET A 210 8.57 -10.32 -1.87
CA MET A 210 8.89 -9.26 -0.92
C MET A 210 7.57 -8.81 -0.28
N ASP A 211 7.60 -8.47 1.01
CA ASP A 211 6.45 -7.91 1.70
C ASP A 211 6.49 -6.39 1.63
N ALA A 212 5.51 -5.77 0.97
CA ALA A 212 5.40 -4.31 0.95
C ALA A 212 5.31 -3.72 2.37
N ARG A 213 4.77 -4.47 3.34
CA ARG A 213 4.65 -4.06 4.74
C ARG A 213 5.98 -4.05 5.48
N SER A 214 7.04 -4.67 4.93
CA SER A 214 8.37 -4.54 5.51
C SER A 214 8.96 -3.14 5.34
N CYS A 215 8.31 -2.28 4.54
CA CYS A 215 8.61 -0.87 4.46
C CYS A 215 7.86 0.00 5.49
N ALA A 216 7.02 -0.57 6.36
CA ALA A 216 6.37 0.18 7.44
C ALA A 216 7.32 0.41 8.64
#